data_AF-A0A1I6KCR3-F1
#
_entry.id   AF-A0A1I6KCR3-F1
#
_cell.length_a   1.000
_cell.length_b   1.000
_cell.length_c   1.000
_cell.angle_alpha   90.00
_cell.angle_beta   90.00
_cell.angle_gamma   90.00
#
_symmetry.space_group_name_H-M   'P 1'
#
loop_
_entity.id
_entity.type
_entity.pdbx_description
1 polymer ?
#
loop_
_entity_poly.entity_id
_entity_poly.type
_entity_poly.pdbx_seq_one_letter_code
_entity_poly.pdbx_strand_id
1 'polypeptide(L)'
;MKRLCRQKKNGFTLAELLIVVAIIAVLVSISVPIFSKVLRKSRLAANQANARAAYAAAMVWYMENSNTDQQIYKDAGTFDASTGVFTPGVISTTNPNAPQFDDTNIDNWTVDTPSRPAYDKKRAGDIVYKKWDIYWNSSFNGTIDAFVASE
;
A
#
# COMPACT_ATOMS: atom_id res chain seq x y z
N MET A 1 32.54 -65.95 16.57
CA MET A 1 31.76 -65.16 17.55
C MET A 1 31.70 -63.70 17.08
N LYS A 2 30.55 -63.19 16.63
CA LYS A 2 30.37 -61.77 16.26
C LYS A 2 29.67 -61.05 17.42
N ARG A 3 30.37 -60.12 18.08
CA ARG A 3 29.74 -59.21 19.07
C ARG A 3 29.00 -58.12 18.30
N LEU A 4 27.67 -58.09 18.41
CA LEU A 4 26.84 -57.00 17.88
C LEU A 4 26.99 -55.79 18.80
N CYS A 5 27.75 -54.78 18.36
CA CYS A 5 27.78 -53.48 19.02
C CYS A 5 26.39 -52.84 18.99
N ARG A 6 25.74 -52.74 20.15
CA ARG A 6 24.44 -52.06 20.30
C ARG A 6 24.65 -50.56 20.11
N GLN A 7 24.37 -50.07 18.91
CA GLN A 7 24.29 -48.63 18.62
C GLN A 7 23.28 -47.99 19.58
N LYS A 8 23.73 -47.12 20.48
CA LYS A 8 22.83 -46.33 21.33
C LYS A 8 22.07 -45.38 20.40
N LYS A 9 20.75 -45.60 20.26
CA LYS A 9 19.87 -44.61 19.64
C LYS A 9 19.76 -43.44 20.62
N ASN A 10 20.35 -42.30 20.27
CA ASN A 10 20.16 -41.05 21.00
C ASN A 10 18.75 -40.54 20.66
N GLY A 11 17.82 -40.71 21.59
CA GLY A 11 16.46 -40.17 21.48
C GLY A 11 16.42 -38.72 21.92
N PHE A 12 15.59 -37.92 21.26
CA PHE A 12 15.33 -36.54 21.64
C PHE A 12 14.59 -36.49 22.98
N THR A 13 15.10 -35.73 23.94
CA THR A 13 14.49 -35.62 25.26
C THR A 13 13.36 -34.57 25.25
N LEU A 14 12.33 -34.77 26.07
CA LEU A 14 11.27 -33.77 26.24
C LEU A 14 11.82 -32.44 26.78
N ALA A 15 12.90 -32.49 27.58
CA ALA A 15 13.57 -31.32 28.12
C ALA A 15 14.26 -30.49 27.02
N GLU A 16 14.90 -31.14 26.05
CA GLU A 16 15.50 -30.48 24.89
C GLU A 16 14.44 -29.78 24.03
N LEU A 17 13.25 -30.36 23.88
CA LEU A 17 12.16 -29.69 23.17
C LEU A 17 11.64 -28.46 23.92
N LEU A 18 11.46 -28.60 25.24
CA LEU A 18 10.87 -27.57 26.08
C LEU A 18 11.70 -26.29 26.10
N ILE A 19 13.02 -26.41 26.24
CA ILE A 19 13.90 -25.25 26.25
C ILE A 19 13.90 -24.52 24.89
N VAL A 20 13.80 -25.27 23.79
CA VAL A 20 13.76 -24.70 22.44
C VAL A 20 12.48 -23.89 22.24
N VAL A 21 11.31 -24.45 22.60
CA VAL A 21 10.03 -23.73 22.47
C VAL A 21 10.00 -22.51 23.41
N ALA A 22 10.56 -22.61 24.61
CA ALA A 22 10.67 -21.49 25.55
C ALA A 22 11.48 -20.33 24.96
N ILE A 23 12.64 -20.61 24.34
CA ILE A 23 13.46 -19.58 23.69
C ILE A 23 12.72 -18.97 22.48
N ILE A 24 12.09 -19.80 21.65
CA ILE A 24 11.30 -19.32 20.50
C ILE A 24 10.16 -18.40 20.96
N ALA A 25 9.47 -18.71 22.05
CA ALA A 25 8.40 -17.89 22.58
C ALA A 25 8.89 -16.47 22.96
N VAL A 26 10.05 -16.37 23.60
CA VAL A 26 10.67 -15.07 23.93
C VAL A 26 11.04 -14.29 22.67
N LEU A 27 11.64 -14.95 21.68
CA LEU A 27 12.01 -14.30 20.42
C LEU A 27 10.79 -13.80 19.64
N VAL A 28 9.75 -14.61 19.53
CA VAL A 28 8.51 -14.27 18.81
C VAL A 28 7.78 -13.11 19.49
N SER A 29 7.74 -13.09 20.83
CA SER A 29 7.09 -12.03 21.61
C SER A 29 7.63 -10.64 21.25
N ILE A 30 8.94 -10.52 21.05
CA ILE A 30 9.59 -9.25 20.65
C ILE A 30 9.49 -9.02 19.14
N SER A 31 9.65 -10.08 18.34
CA SER A 31 9.78 -9.98 16.88
C SER A 31 8.47 -9.56 16.18
N VAL A 32 7.33 -10.10 16.61
CA VAL A 32 6.02 -9.85 15.97
C VAL A 32 5.62 -8.36 15.92
N PRO A 33 5.62 -7.60 17.04
CA PRO A 33 5.23 -6.19 17.01
C PRO A 33 6.21 -5.33 16.20
N ILE A 34 7.51 -5.64 16.23
CA ILE A 34 8.53 -4.91 15.47
C ILE A 34 8.30 -5.13 13.97
N PHE A 35 8.18 -6.39 13.55
CA PHE A 35 7.97 -6.73 12.15
C PHE A 35 6.68 -6.10 11.59
N SER A 36 5.60 -6.12 12.37
CA SER A 36 4.33 -5.49 11.98
C SER A 36 4.46 -3.99 11.70
N LYS A 37 5.25 -3.26 12.51
CA LYS A 37 5.50 -1.82 12.28
C LYS A 37 6.33 -1.58 11.01
N VAL A 38 7.36 -2.40 10.77
CA VAL A 38 8.22 -2.30 9.58
C VAL A 38 7.42 -2.59 8.31
N LEU A 39 6.55 -3.61 8.33
CA LEU A 39 5.66 -3.91 7.22
C LEU A 39 4.74 -2.72 6.89
N ARG A 40 4.10 -2.13 7.91
CA ARG A 40 3.22 -0.96 7.70
C ARG A 40 3.97 0.23 7.09
N LYS A 41 5.20 0.50 7.55
CA LYS A 41 6.07 1.54 6.98
C LYS A 41 6.46 1.24 5.53
N SER A 42 6.73 -0.04 5.22
CA SER A 42 7.08 -0.46 3.85
C SER A 42 5.90 -0.29 2.89
N ARG A 43 4.69 -0.61 3.34
CA ARG A 43 3.45 -0.41 2.57
C ARG A 43 3.16 1.06 2.31
N LEU A 44 3.35 1.92 3.32
CA LEU A 44 3.25 3.37 3.15
C LEU A 44 4.21 3.87 2.06
N ALA A 45 5.49 3.47 2.11
CA ALA A 45 6.47 3.90 1.13
C ALA A 45 6.10 3.46 -0.30
N ALA A 46 5.55 2.25 -0.46
CA ALA A 46 5.03 1.77 -1.73
C ALA A 46 3.84 2.62 -2.21
N ASN A 47 2.89 2.94 -1.33
CA ASN A 47 1.75 3.79 -1.67
C ASN A 47 2.18 5.21 -2.05
N GLN A 48 3.14 5.80 -1.34
CA GLN A 48 3.70 7.10 -1.72
C GLN A 48 4.37 7.06 -3.09
N ALA A 49 5.11 5.99 -3.41
CA ALA A 49 5.71 5.82 -4.73
C ALA A 49 4.64 5.69 -5.83
N ASN A 50 3.60 4.87 -5.60
CA ASN A 50 2.51 4.69 -6.54
C ASN A 50 1.72 5.99 -6.76
N ALA A 51 1.42 6.74 -5.70
CA ALA A 51 0.74 8.03 -5.78
C ALA A 51 1.57 9.07 -6.55
N ARG A 52 2.90 9.10 -6.36
CA ARG A 52 3.80 9.99 -7.14
C ARG A 52 3.83 9.59 -8.61
N ALA A 53 3.85 8.28 -8.92
CA ALA A 53 3.79 7.79 -10.29
C ALA A 53 2.46 8.18 -10.95
N ALA A 54 1.36 8.04 -10.22
CA ALA A 54 0.04 8.48 -10.66
C ALA A 54 0.02 9.99 -10.93
N TYR A 55 0.54 10.82 -10.01
CA TYR A 55 0.67 12.27 -10.18
C TYR A 55 1.42 12.62 -11.47
N ALA A 56 2.58 11.99 -11.69
CA ALA A 56 3.40 12.24 -12.87
C ALA A 56 2.66 11.84 -14.16
N ALA A 57 2.01 10.69 -14.19
CA ALA A 57 1.27 10.22 -15.36
C ALA A 57 0.07 11.13 -15.68
N ALA A 58 -0.66 11.57 -14.66
CA ALA A 58 -1.76 12.52 -14.81
C ALA A 58 -1.28 13.89 -15.32
N MET A 59 -0.13 14.37 -14.85
CA MET A 59 0.45 15.64 -15.33
C MET A 59 0.92 15.54 -16.79
N VAL A 60 1.56 14.43 -17.18
CA VAL A 60 1.94 14.18 -18.58
C VAL A 60 0.72 14.24 -19.49
N TRP A 61 -0.35 13.52 -19.12
CA TRP A 61 -1.61 13.55 -19.86
C TRP A 61 -2.21 14.96 -19.95
N TYR A 62 -2.25 15.68 -18.83
CA TYR A 62 -2.74 17.06 -18.79
C TYR A 62 -1.96 17.97 -19.75
N MET A 63 -0.62 17.86 -19.79
CA MET A 63 0.21 18.67 -20.68
C MET A 63 0.00 18.33 -22.17
N GLU A 64 -0.23 17.06 -22.51
CA GLU A 64 -0.50 16.63 -23.89
C GLU A 64 -1.89 17.07 -24.37
N ASN A 65 -2.88 17.14 -23.46
CA ASN A 65 -4.27 17.35 -23.83
C ASN A 65 -4.85 18.73 -23.46
N SER A 66 -4.07 19.62 -22.84
CA SER A 66 -4.53 20.94 -22.36
C SER A 66 -5.17 21.82 -23.44
N ASN A 67 -4.80 21.62 -24.72
CA ASN A 67 -5.21 22.45 -25.86
C ASN A 67 -6.14 21.74 -26.85
N THR A 68 -6.69 20.57 -26.49
CA THR A 68 -7.53 19.73 -27.37
C THR A 68 -8.96 19.59 -26.84
N ASP A 69 -9.95 19.38 -27.71
CA ASP A 69 -11.38 19.15 -27.37
C ASP A 69 -11.62 17.93 -26.45
N GLN A 70 -10.58 17.16 -26.13
CA GLN A 70 -10.52 16.14 -25.06
C GLN A 70 -10.77 16.70 -23.65
N GLN A 71 -10.99 18.01 -23.54
CA GLN A 71 -11.54 18.68 -22.36
C GLN A 71 -12.80 18.01 -21.79
N ILE A 72 -13.51 17.12 -22.48
CA ILE A 72 -14.67 16.43 -21.88
C ILE A 72 -14.27 15.53 -20.68
N TYR A 73 -13.02 15.05 -20.60
CA TYR A 73 -12.51 14.20 -19.52
C TYR A 73 -11.70 14.94 -18.47
N LYS A 74 -12.06 16.21 -18.28
CA LYS A 74 -11.27 17.13 -17.50
C LYS A 74 -11.21 16.69 -16.02
N ASP A 75 -12.31 16.27 -15.39
CA ASP A 75 -12.37 16.21 -13.92
C ASP A 75 -11.60 15.07 -13.22
N ALA A 76 -11.31 13.94 -13.89
CA ALA A 76 -10.62 12.83 -13.23
C ALA A 76 -9.98 11.77 -14.16
N GLY A 77 -9.11 10.93 -13.61
CA GLY A 77 -8.54 9.78 -14.32
C GLY A 77 -7.95 8.74 -13.38
N THR A 78 -7.80 7.49 -13.85
CA THR A 78 -7.34 6.35 -13.05
C THR A 78 -5.95 5.91 -13.49
N PHE A 79 -5.02 5.84 -12.55
CA PHE A 79 -3.72 5.20 -12.72
C PHE A 79 -3.76 3.79 -12.16
N ASP A 80 -3.31 2.80 -12.94
CA ASP A 80 -3.11 1.43 -12.49
C ASP A 80 -1.62 1.16 -12.27
N ALA A 81 -1.21 1.01 -11.00
CA ALA A 81 0.16 0.76 -10.59
C ALA A 81 0.69 -0.62 -11.01
N SER A 82 -0.19 -1.56 -11.40
CA SER A 82 0.23 -2.88 -11.89
C SER A 82 0.63 -2.85 -13.37
N THR A 83 0.00 -1.99 -14.16
CA THR A 83 0.27 -1.84 -15.59
C THR A 83 1.09 -0.59 -15.93
N GLY A 84 1.13 0.39 -15.03
CA GLY A 84 1.74 1.69 -15.25
C GLY A 84 0.94 2.60 -16.19
N VAL A 85 -0.32 2.24 -16.49
CA VAL A 85 -1.15 2.96 -17.46
C VAL A 85 -2.05 3.96 -16.75
N PHE A 86 -2.10 5.18 -17.28
CA PHE A 86 -3.07 6.20 -16.91
C PHE A 86 -4.22 6.23 -17.92
N THR A 87 -5.45 6.15 -17.45
CA THR A 87 -6.65 6.21 -18.28
C THR A 87 -7.46 7.46 -17.92
N PRO A 88 -7.57 8.46 -18.81
CA PRO A 88 -8.41 9.63 -18.58
C PRO A 88 -9.90 9.24 -18.70
N GLY A 89 -10.77 9.83 -17.89
CA GLY A 89 -12.18 9.49 -17.96
C GLY A 89 -13.04 10.11 -16.86
N VAL A 90 -14.33 10.34 -17.13
CA VAL A 90 -15.27 10.71 -16.07
C VAL A 90 -15.39 9.53 -15.12
N ILE A 91 -14.81 9.67 -13.92
CA ILE A 91 -15.00 8.70 -12.84
C ILE A 91 -16.46 8.81 -12.41
N SER A 92 -17.35 8.04 -13.05
CA SER A 92 -18.80 8.05 -12.83
C SER A 92 -19.22 7.48 -11.48
N THR A 93 -18.26 7.15 -10.64
CA THR A 93 -18.48 6.90 -9.23
C THR A 93 -17.27 7.49 -8.51
N THR A 94 -17.38 8.72 -8.02
CA THR A 94 -16.89 8.91 -6.65
C THR A 94 -17.63 7.82 -5.88
N ASN A 95 -16.99 6.67 -5.69
CA ASN A 95 -17.41 5.84 -4.59
C ASN A 95 -17.10 6.76 -3.42
N PRO A 96 -18.12 7.38 -2.77
CA PRO A 96 -17.84 8.24 -1.65
C PRO A 96 -17.18 7.41 -0.54
N ASN A 97 -17.02 6.09 -0.72
CA ASN A 97 -16.36 5.11 0.13
C ASN A 97 -15.01 4.62 -0.33
N ALA A 98 -14.46 5.16 -1.40
CA ALA A 98 -13.08 4.87 -1.74
C ALA A 98 -12.12 5.71 -0.86
N PRO A 99 -11.06 5.10 -0.31
CA PRO A 99 -10.17 5.77 0.62
C PRO A 99 -9.45 6.97 -0.01
N GLN A 100 -9.82 8.18 0.44
CA GLN A 100 -9.15 9.44 0.12
C GLN A 100 -8.03 9.75 1.12
N PHE A 101 -6.85 10.16 0.64
CA PHE A 101 -5.80 10.65 1.52
C PHE A 101 -5.90 12.17 1.68
N ASP A 102 -5.96 12.63 2.94
CA ASP A 102 -6.34 13.99 3.37
C ASP A 102 -5.39 15.10 2.91
N ASP A 103 -4.20 14.74 2.43
CA ASP A 103 -3.19 15.69 1.98
C ASP A 103 -2.82 15.39 0.52
N THR A 104 -2.96 16.39 -0.35
CA THR A 104 -2.47 16.31 -1.72
C THR A 104 -0.94 16.32 -1.76
N ASN A 105 -0.27 16.72 -0.68
CA ASN A 105 1.15 16.54 -0.48
C ASN A 105 1.45 15.12 0.04
N ILE A 106 1.88 14.26 -0.88
CA ILE A 106 2.25 12.86 -0.64
C ILE A 106 3.35 12.71 0.43
N ASP A 107 4.20 13.73 0.62
CA ASP A 107 5.31 13.69 1.58
C ASP A 107 4.83 13.78 3.04
N ASN A 108 3.64 14.35 3.27
CA ASN A 108 3.04 14.47 4.59
C ASN A 108 2.31 13.18 5.01
N TRP A 109 2.22 12.18 4.14
CA TRP A 109 1.56 10.92 4.48
C TRP A 109 2.39 10.13 5.49
N THR A 110 1.69 9.63 6.50
CA THR A 110 2.22 8.83 7.60
C THR A 110 1.53 7.46 7.59
N VAL A 111 2.07 6.51 8.36
CA VAL A 111 1.49 5.15 8.48
C VAL A 111 0.07 5.16 9.04
N ASP A 112 -0.30 6.25 9.69
CA ASP A 112 -1.60 6.47 10.33
C ASP A 112 -2.46 7.51 9.60
N THR A 113 -2.03 8.00 8.43
CA THR A 113 -2.86 8.89 7.61
C THR A 113 -4.19 8.18 7.30
N PRO A 114 -5.31 8.75 7.75
CA PRO A 114 -6.62 8.11 7.62
C PRO A 114 -7.09 8.21 6.18
N SER A 115 -7.82 7.18 5.73
CA SER A 115 -8.66 7.31 4.55
C SER A 115 -9.95 8.05 4.86
N ARG A 116 -10.37 8.97 3.99
CA ARG A 116 -11.72 9.54 4.01
C ARG A 116 -12.65 8.78 3.05
N PRO A 117 -13.93 8.64 3.42
CA PRO A 117 -14.52 9.13 4.67
C PRO A 117 -14.28 8.17 5.83
N ALA A 118 -14.25 8.74 7.03
CA ALA A 118 -13.77 8.13 8.27
C ALA A 118 -14.53 6.88 8.78
N TYR A 119 -15.51 6.36 8.04
CA TYR A 119 -16.08 5.03 8.33
C TYR A 119 -15.19 3.90 7.82
N ASP A 120 -14.39 4.12 6.77
CA ASP A 120 -13.34 3.18 6.41
C ASP A 120 -12.09 3.53 7.22
N LYS A 121 -11.85 2.78 8.30
CA LYS A 121 -10.75 3.01 9.25
C LYS A 121 -9.39 2.60 8.69
N LYS A 122 -9.29 2.34 7.37
CA LYS A 122 -8.04 1.99 6.70
C LYS A 122 -7.04 3.14 6.83
N ARG A 123 -5.78 2.77 6.96
CA ARG A 123 -4.65 3.69 7.01
C ARG A 123 -3.73 3.46 5.83
N ALA A 124 -2.97 4.48 5.45
CA ALA A 124 -2.00 4.39 4.35
C ALA A 124 -0.96 3.26 4.52
N GLY A 125 -0.69 2.82 5.75
CA GLY A 125 0.22 1.71 6.04
C GLY A 125 -0.40 0.31 6.05
N ASP A 126 -1.72 0.16 5.93
CA ASP A 126 -2.37 -1.14 6.17
C ASP A 126 -2.32 -2.06 4.95
N ILE A 127 -2.56 -1.53 3.75
CA ILE A 127 -2.54 -2.26 2.47
C ILE A 127 -1.84 -1.46 1.38
N VAL A 128 -1.39 -2.13 0.31
CA VAL A 128 -0.82 -1.47 -0.88
C VAL A 128 -1.91 -1.38 -1.94
N TYR A 129 -2.20 -0.16 -2.39
CA TYR A 129 -3.24 0.10 -3.38
C TYR A 129 -2.69 -0.02 -4.79
N LYS A 130 -3.46 -0.68 -5.66
CA LYS A 130 -3.09 -0.91 -7.06
C LYS A 130 -3.62 0.17 -7.98
N LYS A 131 -4.72 0.82 -7.62
CA LYS A 131 -5.34 1.85 -8.44
C LYS A 131 -5.41 3.17 -7.70
N TRP A 132 -5.16 4.24 -8.44
CA TRP A 132 -5.09 5.60 -7.94
C TRP A 132 -5.90 6.50 -8.86
N ASP A 133 -7.07 6.88 -8.38
CA ASP A 133 -7.94 7.84 -9.02
C ASP A 133 -7.49 9.25 -8.63
N ILE A 134 -7.23 10.06 -9.64
CA ILE A 134 -6.75 11.44 -9.52
C ILE A 134 -7.86 12.36 -9.97
N TYR A 135 -8.13 13.36 -9.15
CA TYR A 135 -9.11 14.41 -9.44
C TYR A 135 -8.37 15.72 -9.63
N TRP A 136 -8.54 16.32 -10.80
CA TRP A 136 -8.01 17.64 -11.07
C TRP A 136 -9.00 18.70 -10.60
N ASN A 137 -8.49 19.90 -10.36
CA ASN A 137 -9.34 21.03 -10.05
C ASN A 137 -10.30 21.35 -11.20
N SER A 138 -11.54 21.71 -10.86
CA SER A 138 -12.58 22.19 -11.79
C SER A 138 -12.13 23.31 -12.75
N SER A 139 -11.05 24.03 -12.40
CA SER A 139 -10.45 25.07 -13.25
C SER A 139 -9.40 24.57 -14.26
N PHE A 140 -9.04 23.27 -14.26
CA PHE A 140 -8.05 22.69 -15.17
C PHE A 140 -6.73 23.45 -15.26
N ASN A 141 -6.18 23.81 -14.11
CA ASN A 141 -4.94 24.58 -14.02
C ASN A 141 -3.70 23.72 -13.69
N GLY A 142 -3.83 22.39 -13.74
CA GLY A 142 -2.77 21.44 -13.36
C GLY A 142 -2.66 21.17 -11.86
N THR A 143 -3.56 21.73 -11.02
CA THR A 143 -3.62 21.40 -9.59
C THR A 143 -4.45 20.13 -9.38
N ILE A 144 -3.95 19.24 -8.52
CA ILE A 144 -4.66 18.02 -8.10
C ILE A 144 -5.41 18.33 -6.81
N ASP A 145 -6.71 18.07 -6.80
CA ASP A 145 -7.59 18.33 -5.67
C ASP A 145 -7.71 17.11 -4.74
N ALA A 146 -7.57 15.89 -5.25
CA ALA A 146 -7.61 14.67 -4.44
C ALA A 146 -6.90 13.47 -5.07
N PHE A 147 -6.37 12.61 -4.20
CA PHE A 147 -5.99 11.24 -4.51
C PHE A 147 -6.96 10.28 -3.82
N VAL A 148 -7.58 9.41 -4.60
CA VAL A 148 -8.46 8.36 -4.12
C VAL A 148 -7.83 7.04 -4.50
N ALA A 149 -7.58 6.18 -3.53
CA ALA A 149 -7.05 4.86 -3.83
C ALA A 149 -8.18 3.83 -3.95
N SER A 150 -8.01 2.87 -4.84
CA SER A 150 -8.88 1.72 -5.00
C SER A 150 -8.08 0.42 -5.02
N GLU A 151 -8.72 -0.66 -4.55
CA GLU A 151 -8.13 -2.02 -4.51
C GLU A 151 -8.00 -2.64 -5.91
#